data_AF-A0A0Q5ZZW0-F1
#
_entry.id   AF-A0A0Q5ZZW0-F1
#
_cell.length_a   1.000
_cell.length_b   1.000
_cell.length_c   1.000
_cell.angle_alpha   90.00
_cell.angle_beta   90.00
_cell.angle_gamma   90.00
#
_symmetry.space_group_name_H-M   'P 1'
#
loop_
_entity.id
_entity.type
_entity.pdbx_description
1 polymer ?
#
loop_
_entity_poly.entity_id
_entity_poly.type
_entity_poly.pdbx_seq_one_letter_code
_entity_poly.pdbx_strand_id
1 'polypeptide(L)' 'MLELHEERYPYSHDKDLILKNFIDFSSADDDFDPICLHGKYWEFIKEDIEEAVNKYLNS' A
#
# COMPACT_ATOMS: atom_id res chain seq x y z
N MET A 1 -2.47 10.72 -4.50
CA MET A 1 -1.73 9.63 -5.20
C MET A 1 -2.64 8.92 -6.18
N LEU A 2 -3.79 8.37 -5.75
CA LEU A 2 -4.76 7.72 -6.65
C LEU A 2 -5.22 8.63 -7.79
N GLU A 3 -5.62 9.87 -7.51
CA GLU A 3 -6.03 10.85 -8.53
C GLU A 3 -4.92 11.16 -9.56
N LEU A 4 -3.67 11.28 -9.09
CA LEU A 4 -2.52 11.47 -9.99
C LEU A 4 -2.21 10.22 -10.82
N HIS A 5 -2.43 9.02 -10.25
CA HIS A 5 -2.33 7.77 -10.99
C HIS A 5 -3.42 7.67 -12.06
N GLU A 6 -4.64 8.11 -11.76
CA GLU A 6 -5.75 8.20 -12.71
C GLU A 6 -5.45 9.16 -13.86
N GLU A 7 -4.97 10.37 -13.54
CA GLU A 7 -4.57 11.36 -14.54
C GLU A 7 -3.49 10.83 -15.49
N ARG A 8 -2.49 10.12 -14.94
CA ARG A 8 -1.39 9.53 -15.73
C ARG A 8 -1.82 8.29 -16.52
N TYR A 9 -2.72 7.49 -15.98
CA TYR A 9 -3.16 6.21 -16.57
C TYR A 9 -4.68 6.09 -16.68
N PRO A 10 -5.35 6.91 -17.53
CA PRO A 10 -6.82 7.02 -17.52
C PRO A 10 -7.56 5.73 -17.90
N TYR A 11 -6.90 4.84 -18.66
CA TYR A 11 -7.51 3.61 -19.18
C TYR A 11 -7.20 2.37 -18.36
N SER A 12 -6.19 2.42 -17.50
CA SER A 12 -5.73 1.28 -16.68
C SER A 12 -5.77 1.58 -15.18
N HIS A 13 -6.37 2.71 -14.80
CA HIS A 13 -6.61 3.03 -13.41
C HIS A 13 -7.77 2.18 -12.87
N ASP A 14 -7.46 1.34 -11.88
CA ASP A 14 -8.46 0.63 -11.09
C ASP A 14 -8.15 0.91 -9.61
N LYS A 15 -8.98 1.76 -9.01
CA LYS A 15 -8.81 2.23 -7.64
C LYS A 15 -8.86 1.07 -6.64
N ASP A 16 -9.81 0.17 -6.80
CA ASP A 16 -10.06 -0.92 -5.84
C ASP A 16 -8.93 -1.94 -5.91
N LEU A 17 -8.45 -2.24 -7.12
CA LEU A 17 -7.27 -3.09 -7.31
C LEU A 17 -6.02 -2.47 -6.68
N ILE A 18 -5.80 -1.16 -6.86
CA ILE A 18 -4.64 -0.47 -6.27
C ILE A 18 -4.71 -0.52 -4.75
N LEU A 19 -5.88 -0.23 -4.15
CA LEU A 19 -6.07 -0.29 -2.70
C LEU A 19 -5.88 -1.70 -2.14
N LYS A 20 -6.38 -2.72 -2.84
CA LYS A 20 -6.13 -4.12 -2.47
C LYS A 20 -4.64 -4.45 -2.49
N ASN A 21 -3.90 -4.00 -3.50
CA ASN A 21 -2.46 -4.25 -3.60
C ASN A 21 -1.64 -3.54 -2.52
N PHE A 22 -2.15 -2.49 -1.88
CA PHE A 22 -1.48 -1.85 -0.75
C PHE A 22 -1.46 -2.71 0.51
N ILE A 23 -2.43 -3.61 0.66
CA ILE A 23 -2.57 -4.49 1.84
C ILE A 23 -2.24 -5.96 1.51
N ASP A 24 -1.90 -6.25 0.26
CA ASP A 24 -1.46 -7.58 -0.18
C ASP A 24 0.06 -7.66 -0.10
N PHE A 25 0.56 -8.16 1.03
CA PHE A 25 1.99 -8.35 1.27
C PHE A 25 2.51 -9.71 0.81
N SER A 26 1.68 -10.56 0.20
CA SER A 26 2.06 -11.95 -0.13
C SER A 26 3.37 -12.04 -0.93
N SER A 27 3.56 -11.16 -1.92
CA SER A 27 4.80 -11.11 -2.69
C SER A 27 5.99 -10.56 -1.90
N ALA A 28 5.75 -9.65 -0.96
CA ALA A 28 6.81 -9.02 -0.18
C ALA A 28 7.25 -9.90 1.00
N ASP A 29 6.38 -10.79 1.48
CA ASP A 29 6.67 -11.74 2.55
C ASP A 29 7.62 -12.86 2.11
N ASP A 30 7.70 -13.11 0.80
CA ASP A 30 8.69 -14.00 0.19
C ASP A 30 10.03 -13.29 -0.09
N ASP A 31 10.09 -11.96 0.06
CA ASP A 31 11.28 -11.13 -0.14
C ASP A 31 11.98 -10.81 1.20
N PHE A 32 13.15 -10.17 1.12
CA PHE A 32 13.87 -9.74 2.32
C PHE A 32 13.20 -8.54 2.99
N ASP A 33 13.10 -8.59 4.32
CA ASP A 33 12.63 -7.46 5.12
C ASP A 33 13.46 -6.19 4.83
N PRO A 34 12.82 -5.03 4.64
CA PRO A 34 13.52 -3.80 4.34
C PRO A 34 14.32 -3.31 5.55
N ILE A 35 15.51 -2.75 5.30
CA ILE A 35 16.27 -2.02 6.32
C ILE A 35 15.52 -0.71 6.61
N CYS A 36 14.74 -0.69 7.69
CA CYS A 36 14.03 0.50 8.11
C CYS A 36 14.99 1.50 8.78
N LEU A 37 15.20 2.67 8.16
CA LEU A 37 16.03 3.74 8.72
C LEU A 37 15.45 4.37 10.00
N HIS A 38 14.18 4.14 10.28
CA HIS A 38 13.51 4.56 11.52
C HIS A 38 13.45 3.46 12.58
N GLY A 39 14.08 2.30 12.33
CA GLY A 39 14.13 1.19 13.28
C GLY A 39 12.78 0.50 13.52
N LYS A 40 11.80 0.67 12.62
CA LYS A 40 10.53 -0.08 12.68
C LYS A 40 10.73 -1.49 12.12
N TYR A 41 10.00 -2.44 12.70
CA TYR A 41 9.88 -3.79 12.16
C TYR A 41 8.91 -3.81 10.96
N TRP A 42 9.08 -4.80 10.08
CA TRP A 42 8.29 -4.92 8.86
C TRP A 42 6.79 -5.01 9.16
N GLU A 43 6.42 -5.75 10.21
CA GLU A 43 5.05 -5.95 10.67
C GLU A 43 4.37 -4.63 11.05
N PHE A 44 5.06 -3.74 11.76
CA PHE A 44 4.50 -2.42 12.11
C PHE A 44 4.34 -1.52 10.89
N ILE A 45 5.19 -1.68 9.87
CA ILE A 45 5.06 -0.94 8.61
C ILE A 45 3.82 -1.42 7.85
N LYS A 46 3.54 -2.73 7.84
CA LYS A 46 2.30 -3.28 7.27
C LYS A 46 1.07 -2.73 7.98
N GLU A 47 1.07 -2.75 9.31
CA GLU A 47 -0.03 -2.20 10.13
C GLU A 47 -0.30 -0.73 9.81
N ASP A 48 0.76 0.10 9.69
CA ASP A 48 0.64 1.51 9.31
C ASP A 48 -0.03 1.68 7.93
N ILE A 49 0.31 0.82 6.95
CA ILE A 49 -0.27 0.86 5.60
C ILE A 49 -1.74 0.43 5.63
N GLU A 50 -2.06 -0.65 6.35
CA GLU A 50 -3.43 -1.13 6.53
C GLU A 50 -4.30 -0.07 7.21
N GLU A 51 -3.80 0.59 8.26
CA GLU A 51 -4.51 1.69 8.92
C GLU A 51 -4.77 2.85 7.95
N ALA A 52 -3.77 3.24 7.15
CA ALA A 52 -3.93 4.30 6.17
C ALA A 52 -4.98 3.98 5.09
N VAL A 53 -5.00 2.74 4.59
CA VAL A 53 -6.01 2.28 3.62
C VAL A 53 -7.40 2.23 4.26
N ASN A 54 -7.52 1.66 5.46
CA ASN A 54 -8.80 1.61 6.19
C ASN A 54 -9.34 3.01 6.48
N LYS A 55 -8.46 3.95 6.89
CA LYS A 55 -8.85 5.34 7.10
C LYS A 55 -9.38 5.95 5.81
N TYR A 56 -8.69 5.73 4.68
CA TYR A 56 -9.13 6.23 3.38
C TYR A 56 -10.50 5.68 2.96
N LEU A 57 -10.77 4.39 3.19
CA LEU A 57 -12.06 3.77 2.87
C LEU A 57 -13.22 4.24 3.76
N ASN A 58 -12.92 4.63 5.00
CA ASN A 58 -13.90 5.13 5.97
C ASN A 58 -14.04 6.66 5.98
N SER A 59 -13.31 7.38 5.11
CA SER A 59 -13.33 8.84 4.99
C SER A 59 -14.39 9.36 4.05
#